data_AF-A0A4Y6REP1-F1
#
_entry.id   AF-A0A4Y6REP1-F1
#
_cell.length_a   1.000
_cell.length_b   1.000
_cell.length_c   1.000
_cell.angle_alpha   90.00
_cell.angle_beta   90.00
_cell.angle_gamma   90.00
#
_symmetry.space_group_name_H-M   'P 1'
#
loop_
_entity.id
_entity.type
_entity.pdbx_description
1 polymer ?
#
loop_
_entity_poly.entity_id
_entity_poly.type
_entity_poly.pdbx_seq_one_letter_code
_entity_poly.pdbx_strand_id
1 'polypeptide(L)'
;MANTLYKLGAALGLALALSACAHQGAAALDEVGAPQVPATLSVEEADAKLKQSASEREAAENEFAARELECYDKFFVNNCLDQAKEKRRLILVRLRAVDAEANYFKRAESVRLRDIDLARTQEDARLDAEQRTAAMPKPVKVVTPEPAPPKPEGKSLAEREAAQAAKLAKQAAAAAAEAPRRAAREADYARKQADAVARQKRVAQRLAERQAEAQAKAAKAAASAASTPAAAVPVPPVN
;
A
#
# COMPACT_ATOMS: atom_id res chain seq x y z
N MET A 1 32.27 -48.50 -22.29
CA MET A 1 30.88 -47.97 -22.24
C MET A 1 30.55 -47.17 -20.97
N ALA A 2 31.46 -47.03 -19.99
CA ALA A 2 31.24 -46.22 -18.78
C ALA A 2 31.49 -44.71 -18.99
N ASN A 3 32.30 -44.34 -19.98
CA ASN A 3 32.78 -42.97 -20.20
C ASN A 3 31.78 -42.08 -20.97
N THR A 4 30.77 -42.68 -21.62
CA THR A 4 29.70 -41.98 -22.34
C THR A 4 28.52 -41.63 -21.42
N LEU A 5 28.27 -42.45 -20.39
CA LEU A 5 27.20 -42.21 -19.42
C LEU A 5 27.53 -41.06 -18.45
N TYR A 6 28.81 -40.92 -18.05
CA TYR A 6 29.25 -39.79 -17.21
C TYR A 6 29.18 -38.44 -17.94
N LYS A 7 29.42 -38.42 -19.26
CA LYS A 7 29.35 -37.18 -20.07
C LYS A 7 27.92 -36.69 -20.28
N LEU A 8 26.94 -37.61 -20.35
CA LEU A 8 25.52 -37.25 -20.44
C LEU A 8 24.95 -36.77 -19.10
N GLY A 9 25.39 -37.35 -17.97
CA GLY A 9 25.00 -36.88 -16.63
C GLY A 9 25.53 -35.47 -16.29
N ALA A 10 26.76 -35.16 -16.70
CA ALA A 10 27.35 -33.84 -16.50
C ALA A 10 26.68 -32.75 -17.36
N ALA A 11 26.23 -33.09 -18.58
CA ALA A 11 25.53 -32.15 -19.46
C ALA A 11 24.12 -31.81 -18.97
N LEU A 12 23.39 -32.77 -18.40
CA LEU A 12 22.05 -32.52 -17.83
C LEU A 12 22.12 -31.70 -16.53
N GLY A 13 23.15 -31.91 -15.71
CA GLY A 13 23.35 -31.14 -14.47
C GLY A 13 23.70 -29.67 -14.73
N LEU A 14 24.46 -29.38 -15.80
CA LEU A 14 24.81 -28.00 -16.16
C LEU A 14 23.61 -27.24 -16.75
N ALA A 15 22.73 -27.91 -17.51
CA ALA A 15 21.55 -27.26 -18.09
C ALA A 15 20.50 -26.86 -17.05
N LEU A 16 20.32 -27.65 -15.98
CA LEU A 16 19.41 -27.31 -14.88
C LEU A 16 19.97 -26.23 -13.93
N ALA A 17 21.30 -26.10 -13.82
CA ALA A 17 21.93 -25.04 -13.03
C ALA A 17 21.87 -23.66 -13.70
N LEU A 18 21.83 -23.59 -15.04
CA LEU A 18 21.68 -22.30 -15.74
C LEU A 18 20.25 -21.73 -15.69
N SER A 19 19.22 -22.56 -15.48
CA SER A 19 17.83 -22.08 -15.39
C SER A 19 17.50 -21.39 -14.06
N ALA A 20 18.35 -21.53 -13.04
CA ALA A 20 18.13 -20.91 -11.72
C ALA A 20 18.80 -19.52 -11.57
N CYS A 21 19.64 -19.10 -12.54
CA CYS A 21 20.34 -17.80 -12.48
C CYS A 21 19.74 -16.71 -13.41
N ALA A 22 18.69 -17.01 -14.19
CA ALA A 22 18.05 -16.03 -15.06
C ALA A 22 17.17 -14.99 -14.33
N HIS A 23 17.03 -15.09 -13.00
CA HIS A 23 16.33 -14.07 -12.19
C HIS A 23 17.25 -12.94 -11.70
N GLN A 24 18.50 -12.89 -12.17
CA GLN A 24 19.42 -11.81 -11.83
C GLN A 24 19.16 -10.57 -12.69
N GLY A 25 18.29 -9.70 -12.19
CA GLY A 25 18.64 -8.28 -11.99
C GLY A 25 18.81 -7.35 -13.20
N ALA A 26 18.95 -7.83 -14.43
CA ALA A 26 19.04 -6.96 -15.61
C ALA A 26 17.63 -6.51 -16.01
N ALA A 27 17.24 -5.29 -15.62
CA ALA A 27 16.06 -4.66 -16.17
C ALA A 27 16.33 -4.39 -17.66
N ALA A 28 15.70 -5.17 -18.55
CA ALA A 28 15.60 -4.78 -19.94
C ALA A 28 14.90 -3.41 -19.98
N LEU A 29 15.50 -2.43 -20.66
CA LEU A 29 14.86 -1.14 -20.88
C LEU A 29 14.00 -1.23 -22.15
N ASP A 30 12.88 -0.54 -22.18
CA ASP A 30 12.06 -0.38 -23.38
C ASP A 30 12.69 0.61 -24.36
N GLU A 31 12.09 0.79 -25.55
CA GLU A 31 12.58 1.76 -26.55
C GLU A 31 12.66 3.20 -26.03
N VAL A 32 11.93 3.51 -24.97
CA VAL A 32 11.85 4.82 -24.32
C VAL A 32 12.74 4.91 -23.07
N GLY A 33 13.53 3.86 -22.79
CA GLY A 33 14.41 3.78 -21.62
C GLY A 33 13.70 3.48 -20.29
N ALA A 34 12.42 3.06 -20.33
CA ALA A 34 11.69 2.67 -19.13
C ALA A 34 11.98 1.20 -18.76
N PRO A 35 11.97 0.83 -17.47
CA PRO A 35 12.13 -0.57 -17.07
C PRO A 35 10.99 -1.42 -17.64
N GLN A 36 11.32 -2.46 -18.39
CA GLN A 36 10.34 -3.46 -18.84
C GLN A 36 9.85 -4.25 -17.63
N VAL A 37 8.54 -4.18 -17.39
CA VAL A 37 7.87 -4.93 -16.32
C VAL A 37 6.91 -5.93 -16.97
N PRO A 38 6.94 -7.21 -16.58
CA PRO A 38 6.00 -8.19 -17.11
C PRO A 38 4.57 -7.83 -16.71
N ALA A 39 3.66 -7.90 -17.69
CA ALA A 39 2.24 -7.63 -17.50
C ALA A 39 1.66 -8.46 -16.36
N THR A 40 0.76 -7.86 -15.58
CA THR A 40 0.09 -8.55 -14.47
C THR A 40 -1.20 -9.18 -14.94
N LEU A 41 -1.44 -10.45 -14.59
CA LEU A 41 -2.57 -11.23 -15.09
C LEU A 41 -3.65 -11.49 -14.05
N SER A 42 -3.32 -11.40 -12.75
CA SER A 42 -4.29 -11.58 -11.67
C SER A 42 -4.11 -10.60 -10.52
N VAL A 43 -5.14 -10.48 -9.68
CA VAL A 43 -5.10 -9.60 -8.49
C VAL A 43 -4.11 -10.15 -7.46
N GLU A 44 -4.03 -11.47 -7.31
CA GLU A 44 -3.09 -12.15 -6.42
C GLU A 44 -1.65 -11.91 -6.87
N GLU A 45 -1.39 -11.96 -8.19
CA GLU A 45 -0.09 -11.62 -8.76
C GLU A 45 0.26 -10.15 -8.51
N ALA A 46 -0.70 -9.24 -8.67
CA ALA A 46 -0.52 -7.82 -8.37
C ALA A 46 -0.14 -7.60 -6.90
N ASP A 47 -0.82 -8.27 -5.97
CA ASP A 47 -0.54 -8.17 -4.54
C ASP A 47 0.82 -8.78 -4.18
N ALA A 48 1.20 -9.89 -4.82
CA ALA A 48 2.52 -10.48 -4.67
C ALA A 48 3.63 -9.53 -5.15
N LYS A 49 3.46 -8.91 -6.33
CA LYS A 49 4.39 -7.90 -6.88
C LYS A 49 4.54 -6.70 -5.93
N LEU A 50 3.45 -6.19 -5.38
CA LEU A 50 3.49 -5.07 -4.43
C LEU A 50 4.21 -5.44 -3.12
N LYS A 51 3.96 -6.64 -2.60
CA LYS A 51 4.62 -7.13 -1.39
C LYS A 51 6.12 -7.33 -1.62
N GLN A 52 6.48 -7.93 -2.75
CA GLN A 52 7.88 -8.11 -3.13
C GLN A 52 8.59 -6.77 -3.31
N SER A 53 7.98 -5.83 -4.03
CA SER A 53 8.51 -4.47 -4.24
C SER A 53 8.73 -3.72 -2.92
N ALA A 54 7.82 -3.87 -1.95
CA ALA A 54 7.99 -3.29 -0.62
C ALA A 54 9.21 -3.88 0.12
N SER A 55 9.39 -5.20 0.07
CA SER A 55 10.57 -5.87 0.65
C SER A 55 11.87 -5.45 -0.05
N GLU A 56 11.87 -5.37 -1.38
CA GLU A 56 13.04 -4.97 -2.17
C GLU A 56 13.41 -3.50 -1.92
N ARG A 57 12.41 -2.64 -1.72
CA ARG A 57 12.63 -1.25 -1.32
C ARG A 57 13.32 -1.17 0.03
N GLU A 58 12.82 -1.89 1.04
CA GLU A 58 13.45 -1.93 2.36
C GLU A 58 14.89 -2.46 2.28
N ALA A 59 15.12 -3.53 1.50
CA ALA A 59 16.46 -4.06 1.27
C ALA A 59 17.40 -3.03 0.62
N ALA A 60 16.92 -2.29 -0.39
CA ALA A 60 17.71 -1.26 -1.06
C ALA A 60 18.05 -0.06 -0.15
N GLU A 61 17.12 0.33 0.73
CA GLU A 61 17.36 1.37 1.74
C GLU A 61 18.36 0.90 2.80
N ASN A 62 18.25 -0.34 3.26
CA ASN A 62 19.20 -0.94 4.21
C ASN A 62 20.60 -1.08 3.59
N GLU A 63 20.69 -1.51 2.34
CA GLU A 63 21.96 -1.58 1.62
C GLU A 63 22.59 -0.19 1.47
N PHE A 64 21.79 0.83 1.11
CA PHE A 64 22.27 2.20 1.04
C PHE A 64 22.77 2.70 2.40
N ALA A 65 22.02 2.48 3.48
CA ALA A 65 22.42 2.88 4.82
C ALA A 65 23.72 2.19 5.28
N ALA A 66 23.88 0.90 5.02
CA ALA A 66 25.11 0.17 5.29
C ALA A 66 26.29 0.73 4.48
N ARG A 67 26.06 0.98 3.19
CA ARG A 67 27.08 1.53 2.29
C ARG A 67 27.47 2.96 2.65
N GLU A 68 26.52 3.77 3.12
CA GLU A 68 26.77 5.13 3.56
C GLU A 68 27.78 5.16 4.72
N LEU A 69 27.63 4.27 5.71
CA LEU A 69 28.61 4.12 6.80
C LEU A 69 30.00 3.75 6.27
N GLU A 70 30.09 2.75 5.38
CA GLU A 70 31.38 2.36 4.77
C GLU A 70 32.01 3.48 3.93
N CYS A 71 31.19 4.34 3.30
CA CYS A 71 31.70 5.42 2.45
C CYS A 71 32.37 6.52 3.26
N TYR A 72 31.93 6.79 4.50
CA TYR A 72 32.56 7.78 5.36
C TYR A 72 33.96 7.39 5.82
N ASP A 73 34.31 6.10 5.81
CA ASP A 73 35.65 5.61 6.13
C ASP A 73 36.64 5.69 4.96
N LYS A 74 36.19 6.10 3.77
CA LYS A 74 37.02 6.16 2.55
C LYS A 74 37.56 7.55 2.29
N PHE A 75 38.73 7.62 1.67
CA PHE A 75 39.31 8.91 1.26
C PHE A 75 38.44 9.66 0.23
N PHE A 76 37.80 8.94 -0.69
CA PHE A 76 36.90 9.50 -1.71
C PHE A 76 35.42 9.33 -1.32
N VAL A 77 35.03 9.88 -0.16
CA VAL A 77 33.65 9.76 0.38
C VAL A 77 32.59 10.14 -0.66
N ASN A 78 32.74 11.30 -1.31
CA ASN A 78 31.73 11.81 -2.24
C ASN A 78 31.48 10.86 -3.43
N ASN A 79 32.54 10.36 -4.06
CA ASN A 79 32.41 9.41 -5.16
C ASN A 79 31.72 8.11 -4.72
N CYS A 80 32.08 7.60 -3.53
CA CYS A 80 31.45 6.41 -2.96
C CYS A 80 29.96 6.64 -2.68
N LEU A 81 29.60 7.78 -2.09
CA LEU A 81 28.22 8.14 -1.81
C LEU A 81 27.41 8.33 -3.10
N ASP A 82 28.00 8.92 -4.14
CA ASP A 82 27.32 9.13 -5.42
C ASP A 82 27.03 7.80 -6.13
N GLN A 83 27.98 6.86 -6.09
CA GLN A 83 27.75 5.49 -6.59
C GLN A 83 26.66 4.77 -5.79
N ALA A 84 26.65 4.92 -4.46
CA ALA A 84 25.63 4.32 -3.61
C ALA A 84 24.23 4.92 -3.88
N LYS A 85 24.15 6.25 -4.05
CA LYS A 85 22.93 6.97 -4.40
C LYS A 85 22.43 6.57 -5.78
N GLU A 86 23.30 6.44 -6.78
CA GLU A 86 22.90 6.06 -8.13
C GLU A 86 22.38 4.60 -8.15
N LYS A 87 23.06 3.68 -7.46
CA LYS A 87 22.57 2.31 -7.30
C LYS A 87 21.18 2.28 -6.68
N ARG A 88 20.98 2.99 -5.56
CA ARG A 88 19.67 3.13 -4.91
C ARG A 88 18.64 3.72 -5.86
N ARG A 89 18.99 4.79 -6.58
CA ARG A 89 18.10 5.46 -7.55
C ARG A 89 17.62 4.49 -8.62
N LEU A 90 18.52 3.73 -9.25
CA LEU A 90 18.19 2.76 -10.29
C LEU A 90 17.25 1.66 -9.78
N ILE A 91 17.52 1.12 -8.58
CA ILE A 91 16.64 0.14 -7.95
C ILE A 91 15.24 0.73 -7.71
N LEU A 92 15.17 1.92 -7.11
CA LEU A 92 13.88 2.56 -6.83
C LEU A 92 13.10 2.92 -8.10
N VAL A 93 13.77 3.29 -9.19
CA VAL A 93 13.11 3.54 -10.48
C VAL A 93 12.48 2.25 -11.02
N ARG A 94 13.21 1.13 -10.99
CA ARG A 94 12.68 -0.18 -11.38
C ARG A 94 11.47 -0.57 -10.51
N LEU A 95 11.59 -0.44 -9.19
CA LEU A 95 10.51 -0.77 -8.26
C LEU A 95 9.25 0.08 -8.48
N ARG A 96 9.42 1.38 -8.80
CA ARG A 96 8.28 2.24 -9.16
C ARG A 96 7.56 1.77 -10.42
N ALA A 97 8.29 1.24 -11.42
CA ALA A 97 7.66 0.69 -12.61
C ALA A 97 6.82 -0.57 -12.26
N VAL A 98 7.36 -1.46 -11.41
CA VAL A 98 6.64 -2.65 -10.92
C VAL A 98 5.37 -2.26 -10.16
N ASP A 99 5.48 -1.28 -9.26
CA ASP A 99 4.35 -0.77 -8.50
C ASP A 99 3.29 -0.12 -9.40
N ALA A 100 3.72 0.65 -10.41
CA ALA A 100 2.82 1.32 -11.33
C ALA A 100 1.97 0.31 -12.11
N GLU A 101 2.61 -0.74 -12.64
CA GLU A 101 1.95 -1.82 -13.38
C GLU A 101 0.97 -2.61 -12.51
N ALA A 102 1.40 -3.05 -11.32
CA ALA A 102 0.54 -3.81 -10.41
C ALA A 102 -0.67 -2.98 -9.94
N ASN A 103 -0.46 -1.70 -9.61
CA ASN A 103 -1.55 -0.82 -9.23
C ASN A 103 -2.46 -0.46 -10.41
N TYR A 104 -1.91 -0.33 -11.62
CA TYR A 104 -2.69 -0.11 -12.83
C TYR A 104 -3.65 -1.27 -13.07
N PHE A 105 -3.17 -2.52 -13.01
CA PHE A 105 -4.00 -3.71 -13.12
C PHE A 105 -5.13 -3.71 -12.08
N LYS A 106 -4.81 -3.48 -10.79
CA LYS A 106 -5.83 -3.46 -9.72
C LYS A 106 -6.89 -2.38 -9.93
N ARG A 107 -6.49 -1.19 -10.40
CA ARG A 107 -7.44 -0.12 -10.74
C ARG A 107 -8.32 -0.52 -11.92
N ALA A 108 -7.74 -1.05 -12.99
CA ALA A 108 -8.47 -1.49 -14.17
C ALA A 108 -9.49 -2.58 -13.82
N GLU A 109 -9.08 -3.59 -13.03
CA GLU A 109 -9.97 -4.67 -12.61
C GLU A 109 -11.08 -4.17 -11.68
N SER A 110 -10.77 -3.27 -10.75
CA SER A 110 -11.79 -2.63 -9.90
C SER A 110 -12.79 -1.80 -10.70
N VAL A 111 -12.36 -1.13 -11.76
CA VAL A 111 -13.27 -0.41 -12.68
C VAL A 111 -14.13 -1.41 -13.44
N ARG A 112 -13.54 -2.46 -14.03
CA ARG A 112 -14.26 -3.52 -14.74
C ARG A 112 -15.37 -4.14 -13.89
N LEU A 113 -15.09 -4.46 -12.63
CA LEU A 113 -16.08 -5.02 -11.71
C LEU A 113 -17.22 -4.04 -11.38
N ARG A 114 -16.90 -2.74 -11.25
CA ARG A 114 -17.91 -1.69 -11.03
C ARG A 114 -18.79 -1.49 -12.25
N ASP A 115 -18.23 -1.54 -13.45
CA ASP A 115 -18.98 -1.41 -14.69
C ASP A 115 -19.96 -2.57 -14.87
N ILE A 116 -19.55 -3.79 -14.51
CA ILE A 116 -20.44 -4.97 -14.51
C ILE A 116 -21.59 -4.80 -13.52
N ASP A 117 -21.31 -4.34 -12.29
CA ASP A 117 -22.33 -4.13 -11.28
C ASP A 117 -23.30 -3.00 -11.66
N LEU A 118 -22.79 -1.93 -12.27
CA LEU A 118 -23.59 -0.83 -12.78
C LEU A 118 -24.51 -1.29 -13.92
N ALA A 119 -23.99 -2.07 -14.88
CA ALA A 119 -24.78 -2.64 -15.96
C ALA A 119 -25.90 -3.54 -15.43
N ARG A 120 -25.61 -4.41 -14.46
CA ARG A 120 -26.62 -5.24 -13.80
C ARG A 120 -27.71 -4.39 -13.15
N THR A 121 -27.31 -3.37 -12.39
CA THR A 121 -28.25 -2.47 -11.70
C THR A 121 -29.13 -1.71 -12.69
N GLN A 122 -28.59 -1.31 -13.85
CA GLN A 122 -29.35 -0.65 -14.91
C GLN A 122 -30.37 -1.59 -15.57
N GLU A 123 -29.99 -2.85 -15.84
CA GLU A 123 -30.92 -3.85 -16.37
C GLU A 123 -32.03 -4.15 -15.37
N ASP A 124 -31.71 -4.35 -14.08
CA ASP A 124 -32.70 -4.56 -13.03
C ASP A 124 -33.68 -3.38 -12.92
N ALA A 125 -33.16 -2.14 -13.00
CA ALA A 125 -33.98 -0.93 -13.02
C ALA A 125 -34.86 -0.84 -14.28
N ARG A 126 -34.36 -1.27 -15.45
CA ARG A 126 -35.14 -1.32 -16.69
C ARG A 126 -36.27 -2.34 -16.57
N LEU A 127 -35.98 -3.54 -16.07
CA LEU A 127 -36.98 -4.60 -15.87
C LEU A 127 -38.06 -4.18 -14.85
N ASP A 128 -37.68 -3.54 -13.74
CA ASP A 128 -38.64 -2.99 -12.77
C ASP A 128 -39.50 -1.88 -13.39
N ALA A 129 -38.90 -0.99 -14.19
CA ALA A 129 -39.65 0.02 -14.93
C ALA A 129 -40.63 -0.62 -15.94
N GLU A 130 -40.18 -1.59 -16.73
CA GLU A 130 -41.01 -2.36 -17.67
C GLU A 130 -42.17 -3.06 -16.95
N GLN A 131 -41.91 -3.72 -15.82
CA GLN A 131 -42.95 -4.35 -15.00
C GLN A 131 -43.97 -3.34 -14.47
N ARG A 132 -43.53 -2.16 -14.02
CA ARG A 132 -44.44 -1.08 -13.58
C ARG A 132 -45.26 -0.52 -14.74
N THR A 133 -44.69 -0.41 -15.94
CA THR A 133 -45.45 0.00 -17.13
C THR A 133 -46.40 -1.10 -17.64
N ALA A 134 -46.03 -2.38 -17.54
CA ALA A 134 -46.90 -3.49 -17.89
C ALA A 134 -48.04 -3.68 -16.88
N ALA A 135 -47.82 -3.30 -15.62
CA ALA A 135 -48.83 -3.19 -14.59
C ALA A 135 -49.72 -1.93 -14.73
N MET A 136 -49.78 -1.31 -15.92
CA MET A 136 -50.78 -0.30 -16.23
C MET A 136 -52.19 -0.84 -15.90
N PRO A 137 -53.03 -0.06 -15.19
CA PRO A 137 -54.38 -0.50 -14.85
C PRO A 137 -55.16 -0.76 -16.14
N LYS A 138 -55.83 -1.91 -16.22
CA LYS A 138 -56.67 -2.31 -17.36
C LYS A 138 -57.60 -1.15 -17.75
N PRO A 139 -57.78 -0.84 -19.05
CA PRO A 139 -58.73 0.18 -19.47
C PRO A 139 -60.10 -0.18 -18.91
N VAL A 140 -60.64 0.70 -18.06
CA VAL A 140 -61.98 0.55 -17.51
C VAL A 140 -62.93 0.50 -18.70
N LYS A 141 -63.67 -0.61 -18.83
CA LYS A 141 -64.77 -0.73 -19.80
C LYS A 141 -65.66 0.49 -19.60
N VAL A 142 -65.78 1.32 -20.64
CA VAL A 142 -66.76 2.41 -20.69
C VAL A 142 -68.13 1.76 -20.76
N VAL A 143 -68.70 1.49 -19.59
CA VAL A 143 -70.14 1.38 -19.40
C VAL A 143 -70.66 2.82 -19.42
N THR A 144 -71.79 3.03 -20.09
CA THR A 144 -72.64 4.24 -20.07
C THR A 144 -72.58 4.99 -18.73
N PRO A 145 -72.62 6.34 -18.72
CA PRO A 145 -72.21 7.15 -17.58
C PRO A 145 -73.16 6.96 -16.38
N GLU A 146 -72.80 6.03 -15.51
CA GLU A 146 -73.17 6.01 -14.11
C GLU A 146 -72.21 6.96 -13.37
N PRO A 147 -72.63 7.65 -12.28
CA PRO A 147 -71.82 8.70 -11.65
C PRO A 147 -70.43 8.17 -11.33
N ALA A 148 -69.40 8.88 -11.82
CA ALA A 148 -68.01 8.46 -11.64
C ALA A 148 -67.72 8.17 -10.16
N PRO A 149 -67.13 7.00 -9.81
CA PRO A 149 -66.68 6.78 -8.45
C PRO A 149 -65.66 7.88 -8.10
N PRO A 150 -65.69 8.41 -6.86
CA PRO A 150 -64.79 9.49 -6.48
C PRO A 150 -63.34 9.07 -6.68
N LYS A 151 -62.54 9.94 -7.33
CA LYS A 151 -61.09 9.75 -7.44
C LYS A 151 -60.53 9.45 -6.04
N PRO A 152 -59.58 8.53 -5.87
CA PRO A 152 -58.95 8.33 -4.57
C PRO A 152 -58.35 9.68 -4.16
N GLU A 153 -58.90 10.26 -3.10
CA GLU A 153 -58.38 11.49 -2.52
C GLU A 153 -56.95 11.18 -2.08
N GLY A 154 -55.97 11.70 -2.83
CA GLY A 154 -54.58 11.61 -2.41
C GLY A 154 -54.47 12.19 -1.01
N LYS A 155 -53.59 11.64 -0.18
CA LYS A 155 -53.44 12.00 1.24
C LYS A 155 -53.67 13.48 1.48
N SER A 156 -54.57 13.81 2.40
CA SER A 156 -54.92 15.19 2.71
C SER A 156 -53.67 15.96 3.17
N LEU A 157 -53.69 17.29 3.08
CA LEU A 157 -52.56 18.10 3.57
C LEU A 157 -52.26 17.79 5.04
N ALA A 158 -53.30 17.61 5.86
CA ALA A 158 -53.18 17.20 7.25
C ALA A 158 -52.47 15.84 7.42
N GLU A 159 -52.76 14.85 6.58
CA GLU A 159 -52.07 13.55 6.63
C GLU A 159 -50.61 13.63 6.19
N ARG A 160 -50.28 14.52 5.24
CA ARG A 160 -48.90 14.75 4.80
C ARG A 160 -48.10 15.45 5.89
N GLU A 161 -48.68 16.46 6.52
CA GLU A 161 -48.08 17.17 7.66
C GLU A 161 -47.87 16.22 8.84
N ALA A 162 -48.84 15.37 9.16
CA ALA A 162 -48.71 14.36 10.22
C ALA A 162 -47.60 13.34 9.88
N ALA A 163 -47.51 12.89 8.63
CA ALA A 163 -46.44 11.98 8.21
C ALA A 163 -45.04 12.63 8.28
N GLN A 164 -44.95 13.92 7.93
CA GLN A 164 -43.69 14.68 8.03
C GLN A 164 -43.30 14.94 9.49
N ALA A 165 -44.26 15.31 10.35
CA ALA A 165 -44.04 15.45 11.79
C ALA A 165 -43.58 14.13 12.43
N ALA A 166 -44.20 13.00 12.07
CA ALA A 166 -43.79 11.68 12.53
C ALA A 166 -42.37 11.31 12.04
N LYS A 167 -42.01 11.68 10.82
CA LYS A 167 -40.65 11.47 10.28
C LYS A 167 -39.62 12.30 11.06
N LEU A 168 -39.91 13.57 11.32
CA LEU A 168 -39.03 14.45 12.10
C LEU A 168 -38.89 13.97 13.54
N ALA A 169 -39.97 13.52 14.18
CA ALA A 169 -39.93 12.93 15.52
C ALA A 169 -39.06 11.66 15.57
N LYS A 170 -39.18 10.77 14.56
CA LYS A 170 -38.31 9.59 14.44
C LYS A 170 -36.84 9.95 14.25
N GLN A 171 -36.55 10.95 13.42
CA GLN A 171 -35.18 11.44 13.20
C GLN A 171 -34.60 12.07 14.46
N ALA A 172 -35.39 12.87 15.18
CA ALA A 172 -34.98 13.46 16.46
C ALA A 172 -34.69 12.39 17.51
N ALA A 173 -35.56 11.37 17.62
CA ALA A 173 -35.34 10.24 18.53
C ALA A 173 -34.07 9.44 18.17
N ALA A 174 -33.83 9.18 16.88
CA ALA A 174 -32.63 8.49 16.42
C ALA A 174 -31.36 9.32 16.68
N ALA A 175 -31.40 10.64 16.43
CA ALA A 175 -30.30 11.54 16.70
C ALA A 175 -29.98 11.64 18.21
N ALA A 176 -31.01 11.68 19.05
CA ALA A 176 -30.85 11.67 20.51
C ALA A 176 -30.26 10.35 21.01
N ALA A 177 -30.68 9.21 20.46
CA ALA A 177 -30.13 7.90 20.79
C ALA A 177 -28.66 7.73 20.34
N GLU A 178 -28.26 8.38 19.25
CA GLU A 178 -26.92 8.28 18.66
C GLU A 178 -25.94 9.34 19.21
N ALA A 179 -26.44 10.44 19.76
CA ALA A 179 -25.65 11.49 20.43
C ALA A 179 -24.64 10.97 21.48
N PRO A 180 -25.00 10.11 22.45
CA PRO A 180 -24.02 9.59 23.42
C PRO A 180 -22.95 8.71 22.75
N ARG A 181 -23.32 8.00 21.68
CA ARG A 181 -22.36 7.18 20.91
C ARG A 181 -21.38 8.05 20.14
N ARG A 182 -21.82 9.19 19.58
CA ARG A 182 -20.92 10.16 18.95
C ARG A 182 -19.97 10.78 19.95
N ALA A 183 -20.48 11.26 21.08
CA ALA A 183 -19.66 11.81 22.16
C ALA A 183 -18.62 10.81 22.67
N ALA A 184 -18.98 9.52 22.80
CA ALA A 184 -18.04 8.47 23.18
C ALA A 184 -16.93 8.25 22.13
N ARG A 185 -17.27 8.24 20.84
CA ARG A 185 -16.28 8.10 19.75
C ARG A 185 -15.34 9.29 19.68
N GLU A 186 -15.85 10.51 19.87
CA GLU A 186 -15.04 11.73 19.92
C GLU A 186 -14.08 11.71 21.11
N ALA A 187 -14.55 11.30 22.29
CA ALA A 187 -13.71 11.12 23.46
C ALA A 187 -12.63 10.04 23.25
N ASP A 188 -12.99 8.90 22.65
CA ASP A 188 -12.03 7.84 22.30
C ASP A 188 -10.97 8.32 21.32
N TYR A 189 -11.38 9.10 20.33
CA TYR A 189 -10.47 9.65 19.34
C TYR A 189 -9.49 10.65 19.98
N ALA A 190 -10.00 11.55 20.82
CA ALA A 190 -9.16 12.49 21.58
C ALA A 190 -8.15 11.78 22.49
N ARG A 191 -8.59 10.70 23.19
CA ARG A 191 -7.68 9.84 23.98
C ARG A 191 -6.58 9.23 23.13
N LYS A 192 -6.94 8.61 22.00
CA LYS A 192 -5.96 7.99 21.09
C LYS A 192 -4.95 8.99 20.52
N GLN A 193 -5.40 10.21 20.21
CA GLN A 193 -4.50 11.29 19.78
C GLN A 193 -3.52 11.69 20.89
N ALA A 194 -4.00 11.91 22.11
CA ALA A 194 -3.15 12.23 23.25
C ALA A 194 -2.12 11.13 23.53
N ASP A 195 -2.54 9.86 23.47
CA ASP A 195 -1.65 8.71 23.63
C ASP A 195 -0.60 8.61 22.54
N ALA A 196 -0.96 8.91 21.28
CA ALA A 196 -0.02 8.92 20.17
C ALA A 196 1.04 10.01 20.34
N VAL A 197 0.64 11.22 20.72
CA VAL A 197 1.57 12.33 21.02
C VAL A 197 2.48 11.97 22.20
N ALA A 198 1.93 11.38 23.27
CA ALA A 198 2.72 10.94 24.41
C ALA A 198 3.74 9.85 24.02
N ARG A 199 3.34 8.88 23.19
CA ARG A 199 4.25 7.86 22.64
C ARG A 199 5.36 8.48 21.82
N GLN A 200 5.05 9.40 20.91
CA GLN A 200 6.04 10.09 20.08
C GLN A 200 7.05 10.85 20.94
N LYS A 201 6.59 11.59 21.96
CA LYS A 201 7.48 12.28 22.92
C LYS A 201 8.41 11.31 23.64
N ARG A 202 7.90 10.18 24.15
CA ARG A 202 8.73 9.16 24.82
C ARG A 202 9.75 8.52 23.88
N VAL A 203 9.37 8.25 22.64
CA VAL A 203 10.30 7.69 21.63
C VAL A 203 11.40 8.70 21.31
N ALA A 204 11.04 9.97 21.09
CA ALA A 204 12.02 11.04 20.83
C ALA A 204 12.99 11.22 22.00
N GLN A 205 12.50 11.21 23.25
CA GLN A 205 13.34 11.27 24.45
C GLN A 205 14.32 10.09 24.53
N ARG A 206 13.82 8.85 24.36
CA ARG A 206 14.67 7.65 24.39
C ARG A 206 15.72 7.64 23.28
N LEU A 207 15.38 8.15 22.09
CA LEU A 207 16.34 8.28 21.00
C LEU A 207 17.42 9.31 21.33
N ALA A 208 17.04 10.48 21.88
CA ALA A 208 17.98 11.51 22.30
C ALA A 208 18.90 11.02 23.42
N GLU A 209 18.37 10.32 24.44
CA GLU A 209 19.15 9.70 25.51
C GLU A 209 20.15 8.68 24.96
N ARG A 210 19.71 7.77 24.09
CA ARG A 210 20.59 6.78 23.45
C ARG A 210 21.68 7.42 22.60
N GLN A 211 21.35 8.49 21.87
CA GLN A 211 22.33 9.25 21.09
C GLN A 211 23.35 9.95 21.98
N ALA A 212 22.91 10.59 23.08
CA ALA A 212 23.80 11.22 24.05
C ALA A 212 24.72 10.20 24.74
N GLU A 213 24.20 9.04 25.14
CA GLU A 213 25.00 7.96 25.70
C GLU A 213 26.02 7.40 24.69
N ALA A 214 25.61 7.23 23.43
CA ALA A 214 26.50 6.78 22.36
C ALA A 214 27.63 7.80 22.10
N GLN A 215 27.31 9.10 22.06
CA GLN A 215 28.30 10.16 21.91
C GLN A 215 29.25 10.24 23.12
N ALA A 216 28.73 10.12 24.35
CA ALA A 216 29.55 10.10 25.55
C ALA A 216 30.50 8.89 25.59
N LYS A 217 30.02 7.71 25.19
CA LYS A 217 30.84 6.50 25.07
C LYS A 217 31.91 6.67 23.97
N ALA A 218 31.55 7.22 22.82
CA ALA A 218 32.49 7.49 21.73
C ALA A 218 33.56 8.51 22.13
N ALA A 219 33.18 9.60 22.81
CA ALA A 219 34.11 10.60 23.33
C ALA A 219 35.07 10.01 24.38
N LYS A 220 34.55 9.18 25.30
CA LYS A 220 35.39 8.48 26.29
C LYS A 220 36.36 7.49 25.63
N ALA A 221 35.90 6.74 24.63
CA ALA A 221 36.74 5.83 23.86
C ALA A 221 37.86 6.57 23.11
N ALA A 222 37.53 7.69 22.46
CA ALA A 222 38.49 8.56 21.78
C ALA A 222 39.53 9.15 22.75
N ALA A 223 39.10 9.61 23.93
CA ALA A 223 40.00 10.12 24.97
C ALA A 223 40.95 9.02 25.50
N SER A 224 40.45 7.81 25.72
CA SER A 224 41.30 6.68 26.14
C SER A 224 42.30 6.24 25.07
N ALA A 225 41.92 6.29 23.79
CA ALA A 225 42.82 5.99 22.68
C ALA A 225 43.94 7.03 22.57
N ALA A 226 43.64 8.32 22.81
CA ALA A 226 44.63 9.39 22.78
C ALA A 226 45.60 9.38 23.99
N SER A 227 45.19 8.80 25.13
CA SER A 227 46.02 8.74 26.34
C SER A 227 46.96 7.54 26.43
N THR A 228 46.96 6.65 25.44
CA THR A 228 47.86 5.47 25.43
C THR A 228 49.18 5.86 24.74
N PRO A 229 50.30 6.04 25.47
CA PRO A 229 51.56 6.39 24.82
C PRO A 229 52.07 5.19 24.02
N ALA A 230 52.50 5.43 22.78
CA ALA A 230 53.13 4.43 21.93
C ALA A 230 54.39 3.89 22.64
N ALA A 231 54.33 2.64 23.11
CA ALA A 231 55.48 1.95 23.66
C ALA A 231 56.52 1.77 22.54
N ALA A 232 57.68 2.41 22.72
CA ALA A 232 58.83 2.33 21.84
C ALA A 232 59.27 0.88 21.66
N VAL A 233 59.30 0.42 20.41
CA VAL A 233 59.78 -0.91 20.03
C VAL A 233 61.31 -0.92 20.14
N PRO A 234 61.92 -1.81 20.94
CA PRO A 234 63.37 -1.91 21.04
C PRO A 234 63.96 -2.53 19.76
N VAL A 235 64.90 -1.83 19.15
CA VAL A 235 65.68 -2.30 17.99
C VAL A 235 66.70 -3.36 18.47
N PRO A 236 66.76 -4.57 17.88
CA PRO A 236 67.72 -5.58 18.27
C PRO A 236 69.15 -5.24 17.80
N PRO A 237 70.19 -5.58 18.58
CA PRO A 237 71.57 -5.26 18.21
C PRO A 237 72.03 -6.09 17.01
N VAL A 238 72.62 -5.41 16.04
CA VAL A 238 73.28 -6.02 14.88
C VAL A 238 74.69 -6.44 15.30
N ASN A 239 75.03 -7.69 14.99
CA ASN A 239 76.31 -8.35 15.22
C ASN A 239 77.34 -7.92 14.17
#